data_AF-A0A498K7X9-F1
#
_entry.id   AF-A0A498K7X9-F1
#
_cell.length_a   1.000
_cell.length_b   1.000
_cell.length_c   1.000
_cell.angle_alpha   90.00
_cell.angle_beta   90.00
_cell.angle_gamma   90.00
#
_symmetry.space_group_name_H-M   'P 1'
#
loop_
_entity.id
_entity.type
_entity.pdbx_description
1 polymer ?
#
loop_
_entity_poly.entity_id
_entity_poly.type
_entity_poly.pdbx_seq_one_letter_code
_entity_poly.pdbx_strand_id
1 'polypeptide(L)'
;MLPYNIRSKLVTVHGVTVSVSVVEESCFLPTKLSHFRSLLSTCLKDRLVVGVDIKSKSGNAKALILCYRSCCLVIRDLGHLNLQDLFGSLTCTGSKELKGLLANSAVCFMGMGMKSKLSHLEGNRSNGEICRTGAELSYLAARILNKPNVQNYGSAVGHACLKFSTGFRVTYHT
;
A
#
# COMPACT_ATOMS: atom_id res chain seq x y z
N MET A 1 22.45 1.63 -21.37
CA MET A 1 21.94 0.31 -20.96
C MET A 1 21.19 0.46 -19.65
N LEU A 2 19.88 0.27 -19.63
CA LEU A 2 19.10 0.23 -18.38
C LEU A 2 19.09 -1.23 -17.89
N PRO A 3 19.44 -1.52 -16.62
CA PRO A 3 19.55 -2.89 -16.12
C PRO A 3 18.19 -3.57 -16.03
N TYR A 4 18.21 -4.88 -16.29
CA TYR A 4 17.12 -5.74 -16.77
C TYR A 4 16.09 -6.23 -15.73
N ASN A 5 16.05 -5.76 -14.47
CA ASN A 5 15.16 -6.36 -13.45
C ASN A 5 14.14 -5.41 -12.83
N ILE A 6 13.75 -4.38 -13.60
CA ILE A 6 12.60 -3.54 -13.31
C ILE A 6 11.48 -3.88 -14.29
N ARG A 7 10.49 -4.66 -13.85
CA ARG A 7 9.28 -4.91 -14.64
C ARG A 7 8.27 -3.80 -14.37
N SER A 8 8.25 -2.79 -15.23
CA SER A 8 7.14 -1.85 -15.32
C SER A 8 6.14 -2.37 -16.36
N LYS A 9 4.85 -2.44 -16.01
CA LYS A 9 3.78 -2.85 -16.93
C LYS A 9 2.55 -1.96 -16.77
N LEU A 10 1.86 -1.71 -17.87
CA LEU A 10 0.52 -1.10 -17.85
C LEU A 10 -0.53 -2.19 -17.65
N VAL A 11 -1.41 -2.01 -16.67
CA VAL A 11 -2.52 -2.92 -16.35
C VAL A 11 -3.81 -2.12 -16.37
N THR A 12 -4.84 -2.63 -17.04
CA THR A 12 -6.17 -2.02 -17.01
C THR A 12 -6.97 -2.58 -15.84
N VAL A 13 -7.37 -1.70 -14.92
CA VAL A 13 -8.21 -2.02 -13.77
C VAL A 13 -9.49 -1.21 -13.88
N HIS A 14 -10.63 -1.89 -14.09
CA HIS A 14 -11.94 -1.24 -14.26
C HIS A 14 -11.95 -0.11 -15.32
N GLY A 15 -11.26 -0.32 -16.45
CA GLY A 15 -11.15 0.66 -17.53
C GLY A 15 -10.13 1.77 -17.30
N VAL A 16 -9.44 1.78 -16.16
CA VAL A 16 -8.35 2.74 -15.86
C VAL A 16 -7.00 2.05 -16.09
N THR A 17 -6.15 2.69 -16.89
CA THR A 17 -4.77 2.23 -17.09
C THR A 17 -3.92 2.61 -15.88
N VAL A 18 -3.32 1.61 -15.25
CA VAL A 18 -2.44 1.74 -14.09
C VAL A 18 -1.03 1.31 -14.47
N SER A 19 -0.04 2.16 -14.20
CA SER A 19 1.37 1.82 -14.28
C SER A 19 1.80 1.05 -13.03
N VAL A 20 2.24 -0.18 -13.21
CA VAL A 20 2.67 -1.07 -12.14
C VAL A 20 4.17 -1.29 -12.24
N SER A 21 4.92 -0.89 -11.22
CA SER A 21 6.34 -1.25 -11.04
C SER A 21 6.43 -2.41 -10.06
N VAL A 22 7.04 -3.52 -10.49
CA VAL A 22 7.31 -4.67 -9.61
C VAL A 22 8.80 -4.67 -9.24
N VAL A 23 9.08 -4.83 -7.95
CA VAL A 23 10.42 -5.00 -7.35
C VAL A 23 10.50 -6.42 -6.82
N GLU A 24 11.32 -7.24 -7.45
CA GLU A 24 11.57 -8.63 -7.02
C GLU A 24 12.93 -8.75 -6.32
N GLU A 25 13.92 -7.93 -6.71
CA GLU A 25 15.24 -7.90 -6.08
C GLU A 25 15.42 -6.67 -5.18
N SER A 26 15.99 -6.89 -3.99
CA SER A 26 16.16 -5.88 -2.95
C SER A 26 17.09 -4.74 -3.35
N CYS A 27 18.04 -4.97 -4.26
CA CYS A 27 18.98 -3.95 -4.75
C CYS A 27 18.29 -2.82 -5.54
N PHE A 28 17.14 -3.08 -6.18
CA PHE A 28 16.37 -2.05 -6.90
C PHE A 28 15.35 -1.31 -6.04
N LEU A 29 15.13 -1.77 -4.80
CA LEU A 29 14.16 -1.19 -3.90
C LEU A 29 14.42 0.30 -3.60
N PRO A 30 15.66 0.76 -3.27
CA PRO A 30 15.93 2.18 -3.01
C PRO A 30 15.53 3.07 -4.19
N THR A 31 15.94 2.68 -5.41
CA THR A 31 15.67 3.44 -6.64
C THR A 31 14.17 3.56 -6.89
N LYS A 32 13.41 2.48 -6.68
CA LYS A 32 11.96 2.48 -6.88
C LYS A 32 11.21 3.23 -5.79
N LEU A 33 11.67 3.17 -4.55
CA LEU A 33 11.11 3.97 -3.46
C LEU A 33 11.38 5.46 -3.68
N SER A 34 12.58 5.83 -4.13
CA SER A 34 12.92 7.22 -4.48
C SER A 34 12.01 7.74 -5.59
N HIS A 35 11.84 6.96 -6.66
CA HIS A 35 10.92 7.32 -7.74
C HIS A 35 9.47 7.45 -7.24
N PHE A 36 8.99 6.48 -6.45
CA PHE A 36 7.63 6.54 -5.88
C PHE A 36 7.45 7.75 -4.96
N ARG A 37 8.45 8.10 -4.15
CA ARG A 37 8.44 9.31 -3.31
C ARG A 37 8.40 10.59 -4.14
N SER A 38 9.13 10.65 -5.25
CA SER A 38 9.05 11.80 -6.15
C SER A 38 7.63 12.01 -6.68
N LEU A 39 6.91 10.92 -7.01
CA LEU A 39 5.50 10.99 -7.39
C LEU A 39 4.60 11.53 -6.28
N LEU A 40 4.90 11.21 -5.02
CA LEU A 40 4.18 11.74 -3.86
C LEU A 40 4.48 13.24 -3.66
N SER A 41 5.76 13.63 -3.73
CA SER A 41 6.22 14.99 -3.48
C SER A 41 5.81 16.00 -4.55
N THR A 42 5.44 15.57 -5.76
CA THR A 42 4.94 16.50 -6.79
C THR A 42 3.56 17.10 -6.47
N CYS A 43 2.89 16.63 -5.42
CA CYS A 43 1.55 17.09 -5.02
C CYS A 43 1.59 17.73 -3.61
N LEU A 44 2.10 18.95 -3.50
CA LEU A 44 2.41 19.62 -2.22
C LEU A 44 1.23 20.36 -1.54
N LYS A 45 -0.03 20.15 -1.95
CA LYS A 45 -1.15 20.94 -1.40
C LYS A 45 -2.09 20.20 -0.45
N ASP A 46 -2.08 18.86 -0.43
CA ASP A 46 -3.03 18.07 0.36
C ASP A 46 -2.37 16.91 1.12
N ARG A 47 -3.02 16.42 2.17
CA ARG A 47 -2.66 15.15 2.81
C ARG A 47 -2.79 14.04 1.77
N LEU A 48 -1.67 13.39 1.45
CA LEU A 48 -1.61 12.37 0.41
C LEU A 48 -2.28 11.08 0.88
N VAL A 49 -3.14 10.48 0.06
CA VAL A 49 -3.70 9.15 0.35
C VAL A 49 -3.01 8.11 -0.53
N VAL A 50 -2.43 7.09 0.10
CA VAL A 50 -1.78 5.96 -0.58
C VAL A 50 -2.55 4.69 -0.24
N GLY A 51 -3.05 4.01 -1.27
CA GLY A 51 -3.64 2.68 -1.12
C GLY A 51 -2.57 1.67 -0.73
N VAL A 52 -2.84 0.83 0.27
CA VAL A 52 -1.92 -0.21 0.71
C VAL A 52 -2.63 -1.56 0.80
N ASP A 53 -1.97 -2.60 0.28
CA ASP A 53 -2.36 -3.99 0.51
C ASP A 53 -1.13 -4.84 0.83
N ILE A 54 -1.33 -5.85 1.68
CA ILE A 54 -0.28 -6.79 2.07
C ILE A 54 -0.81 -8.19 1.80
N LYS A 55 -0.09 -8.92 0.95
CA LYS A 55 -0.36 -10.33 0.71
C LYS A 55 0.53 -11.16 1.62
N SER A 56 -0.07 -11.88 2.55
CA SER A 56 0.61 -12.88 3.36
C SER A 56 0.22 -14.30 2.92
N LYS A 57 1.15 -15.25 3.06
CA LYS A 57 0.88 -16.68 2.95
C LYS A 57 1.57 -17.34 4.15
N SER A 58 0.84 -18.19 4.88
CA SER A 58 1.36 -18.93 6.04
C SER A 58 2.07 -18.05 7.08
N GLY A 59 1.50 -16.90 7.44
CA GLY A 59 2.04 -15.99 8.47
C GLY A 59 3.09 -14.98 8.00
N ASN A 60 3.72 -15.21 6.83
CA ASN A 60 4.75 -14.31 6.30
C ASN A 60 4.18 -13.43 5.18
N ALA A 61 4.51 -12.14 5.17
CA ALA A 61 4.20 -11.28 4.03
C ALA A 61 5.04 -11.72 2.82
N LYS A 62 4.38 -11.87 1.67
CA LYS A 62 5.01 -12.19 0.39
C LYS A 62 5.05 -10.98 -0.54
N ALA A 63 4.14 -10.04 -0.37
CA ALA A 63 4.15 -8.80 -1.13
C ALA A 63 3.53 -7.63 -0.37
N LEU A 64 4.12 -6.45 -0.57
CA LEU A 64 3.55 -5.16 -0.21
C LEU A 64 3.17 -4.43 -1.49
N ILE A 65 1.97 -3.89 -1.54
CA ILE A 65 1.45 -3.12 -2.67
C ILE A 65 1.18 -1.71 -2.16
N LEU A 66 1.76 -0.71 -2.82
CA LEU A 66 1.50 0.71 -2.59
C LEU A 66 0.94 1.30 -3.87
N CYS A 67 -0.21 1.96 -3.82
CA CYS A 67 -0.83 2.59 -4.98
C CYS A 67 -1.11 4.06 -4.70
N TYR A 68 -0.69 4.91 -5.61
CA TYR A 68 -0.97 6.34 -5.61
C TYR A 68 -1.43 6.74 -7.01
N ARG A 69 -2.66 7.24 -7.13
CA ARG A 69 -3.30 7.55 -8.42
C ARG A 69 -3.24 6.33 -9.36
N SER A 70 -2.78 6.51 -10.59
CA SER A 70 -2.59 5.46 -11.60
C SER A 70 -1.21 4.80 -11.52
N CYS A 71 -0.49 4.90 -10.40
CA CYS A 71 0.82 4.28 -10.19
C CYS A 71 0.77 3.32 -9.01
N CYS A 72 1.21 2.07 -9.22
CA CYS A 72 1.38 1.09 -8.16
C CYS A 72 2.82 0.58 -8.11
N LEU A 73 3.34 0.45 -6.90
CA LEU A 73 4.59 -0.20 -6.57
C LEU A 73 4.28 -1.52 -5.86
N VAL A 74 4.72 -2.63 -6.44
CA VAL A 74 4.58 -3.97 -5.88
C VAL A 74 5.96 -4.46 -5.47
N ILE A 75 6.17 -4.67 -4.17
CA ILE A 75 7.41 -5.21 -3.61
C ILE A 75 7.14 -6.66 -3.30
N ARG A 76 7.75 -7.57 -4.05
CA ARG A 76 7.61 -9.03 -3.91
C ARG A 76 8.75 -9.62 -3.10
N ASP A 77 8.59 -10.90 -2.80
CA ASP A 77 9.57 -11.74 -2.13
C ASP A 77 10.07 -11.18 -0.80
N LEU A 78 9.11 -10.62 -0.06
CA LEU A 78 9.26 -10.29 1.36
C LEU A 78 9.40 -11.57 2.23
N GLY A 79 9.53 -12.76 1.64
CA GLY A 79 9.73 -14.01 2.37
C GLY A 79 11.16 -14.16 2.89
N HIS A 80 12.15 -13.64 2.15
CA HIS A 80 13.56 -13.59 2.59
C HIS A 80 13.86 -12.35 3.44
N LEU A 81 13.13 -11.28 3.21
CA LEU A 81 13.07 -10.13 4.12
C LEU A 81 12.08 -10.46 5.20
N ASN A 82 12.48 -11.21 6.23
CA ASN A 82 11.68 -11.30 7.45
C ASN A 82 11.16 -9.88 7.73
N LEU A 83 9.84 -9.63 7.75
CA LEU A 83 9.38 -8.23 7.89
C LEU A 83 9.93 -7.63 9.19
N GLN A 84 10.19 -8.48 10.19
CA GLN A 84 11.00 -8.15 11.36
C GLN A 84 12.42 -7.64 11.02
N ASP A 85 13.11 -8.20 10.03
CA ASP A 85 14.41 -7.76 9.53
C ASP A 85 14.30 -6.50 8.66
N LEU A 86 13.20 -6.30 7.93
CA LEU A 86 12.94 -5.04 7.22
C LEU A 86 12.80 -3.85 8.18
N PHE A 87 12.43 -4.13 9.44
CA PHE A 87 12.30 -3.14 10.51
C PHE A 87 13.34 -3.30 11.64
N GLY A 88 14.22 -4.29 11.56
CA GLY A 88 15.13 -4.72 12.63
C GLY A 88 16.58 -5.05 12.22
N SER A 89 16.87 -5.31 10.94
CA SER A 89 18.22 -5.67 10.46
C SER A 89 18.75 -4.68 9.41
N LEU A 90 20.00 -4.27 9.61
CA LEU A 90 20.57 -2.96 9.25
C LEU A 90 21.32 -2.90 7.90
N THR A 91 21.20 -3.89 7.01
CA THR A 91 22.18 -4.04 5.92
C THR A 91 21.69 -3.64 4.51
N CYS A 92 20.39 -3.45 4.30
CA CYS A 92 19.85 -3.09 2.97
C CYS A 92 19.29 -1.68 2.99
N THR A 93 19.87 -0.74 2.23
CA THR A 93 19.42 0.67 2.13
C THR A 93 17.90 0.74 1.92
N GLY A 94 17.33 -0.10 1.04
CA GLY A 94 15.89 -0.08 0.72
C GLY A 94 14.94 -0.30 1.91
N SER A 95 15.39 -0.96 2.98
CA SER A 95 14.59 -1.17 4.21
C SER A 95 14.37 0.13 4.98
N LYS A 96 15.41 0.96 5.14
CA LYS A 96 15.33 2.27 5.81
C LYS A 96 14.43 3.21 5.03
N GLU A 97 14.54 3.23 3.71
CA GLU A 97 13.68 4.03 2.83
C GLU A 97 12.22 3.58 2.92
N LEU A 98 11.95 2.27 2.94
CA LEU A 98 10.58 1.79 3.05
C LEU A 98 9.99 2.15 4.43
N LYS A 99 10.75 1.95 5.50
CA LYS A 99 10.35 2.36 6.86
C LYS A 99 10.07 3.86 6.95
N GLY A 100 10.97 4.69 6.41
CA GLY A 100 10.79 6.14 6.40
C GLY A 100 9.57 6.59 5.58
N LEU A 101 9.22 5.85 4.51
CA LEU A 101 8.00 6.13 3.75
C LEU A 101 6.75 5.79 4.57
N LEU A 102 6.71 4.61 5.19
CA LEU A 102 5.57 4.14 5.98
C LEU A 102 5.39 4.93 7.30
N ALA A 103 6.47 5.49 7.85
CA ALA A 103 6.41 6.35 9.04
C ALA A 103 6.08 7.83 8.72
N ASN A 104 5.94 8.20 7.44
CA ASN A 104 5.71 9.59 7.04
C ASN A 104 4.28 10.03 7.38
N SER A 105 4.15 10.93 8.35
CA SER A 105 2.85 11.46 8.82
C SER A 105 2.12 12.35 7.81
N ALA A 106 2.79 12.79 6.74
CA ALA A 106 2.16 13.54 5.64
C ALA A 106 1.37 12.64 4.67
N VAL A 107 1.59 11.31 4.74
CA VAL A 107 0.90 10.31 3.93
C VAL A 107 -0.09 9.56 4.79
N CYS A 108 -1.35 9.48 4.36
CA CYS A 108 -2.39 8.63 4.92
C CYS A 108 -2.43 7.31 4.13
N PHE A 109 -2.14 6.20 4.79
CA PHE A 109 -2.18 4.89 4.14
C PHE A 109 -3.55 4.26 4.35
N MET A 110 -4.21 3.87 3.28
CA MET A 110 -5.57 3.36 3.33
C MET A 110 -5.66 1.96 2.75
N GLY A 111 -6.26 1.04 3.48
CA GLY A 111 -6.38 -0.35 3.06
C GLY A 111 -7.53 -1.07 3.75
N MET A 112 -7.78 -2.29 3.33
CA MET A 112 -8.76 -3.19 3.96
C MET A 112 -8.07 -4.09 4.97
N GLY A 113 -8.67 -4.32 6.14
CA GLY A 113 -8.09 -5.19 7.18
C GLY A 113 -6.75 -4.66 7.68
N MET A 114 -6.64 -3.35 7.81
CA MET A 114 -5.38 -2.68 8.19
C MET A 114 -4.92 -3.12 9.57
N LYS A 115 -5.83 -3.33 10.53
CA LYS A 115 -5.47 -3.74 11.89
C LYS A 115 -4.61 -5.02 11.92
N SER A 116 -5.00 -6.05 11.19
CA SER A 116 -4.23 -7.31 11.11
C SER A 116 -2.99 -7.18 10.23
N LYS A 117 -3.06 -6.41 9.16
CA LYS A 117 -1.92 -6.19 8.26
C LYS A 117 -0.80 -5.36 8.90
N LEU A 118 -1.16 -4.36 9.71
CA LEU A 118 -0.22 -3.55 10.48
C LEU A 118 0.44 -4.37 11.57
N SER A 119 -0.28 -5.24 12.28
CA SER A 119 0.36 -6.13 13.26
C SER A 119 1.39 -7.07 12.62
N HIS A 120 1.19 -7.46 11.36
CA HIS A 120 2.20 -8.22 10.60
C HIS A 120 3.42 -7.38 10.18
N LEU A 121 3.26 -6.06 9.98
CA LEU A 121 4.37 -5.15 9.68
C LEU A 121 5.15 -4.75 10.95
N GLU A 122 4.47 -4.56 12.07
CA GLU A 122 5.07 -4.11 13.34
C GLU A 122 5.75 -5.25 14.11
N GLY A 123 5.37 -6.50 13.85
CA GLY A 123 5.81 -7.64 14.63
C GLY A 123 5.40 -7.52 16.11
N ASN A 124 6.12 -8.20 17.01
CA ASN A 124 5.87 -8.13 18.46
C ASN A 124 6.32 -6.79 19.10
N ARG A 125 6.74 -5.79 18.32
CA ARG A 125 7.21 -4.50 18.83
C ARG A 125 6.04 -3.51 18.85
N SER A 126 5.35 -3.48 19.98
CA SER A 126 4.11 -2.75 20.28
C SER A 126 4.21 -1.21 20.33
N ASN A 127 5.13 -0.57 19.60
CA ASN A 127 5.31 0.89 19.72
C ASN A 127 4.51 1.72 18.70
N GLY A 128 3.72 1.11 17.81
CA GLY A 128 2.80 1.84 16.93
C GLY A 128 3.48 2.87 16.01
N GLU A 129 4.77 2.70 15.72
CA GLU A 129 5.54 3.70 14.96
C GLU A 129 5.39 3.56 13.46
N ILE A 130 4.95 2.39 12.98
CA ILE A 130 4.89 2.10 11.54
C ILE A 130 3.47 2.42 11.07
N CYS A 131 3.34 3.28 10.05
CA CYS A 131 2.05 3.58 9.43
C CYS A 131 1.04 4.20 10.42
N ARG A 132 1.50 5.17 11.24
CA ARG A 132 0.69 5.91 12.23
C ARG A 132 -0.60 6.52 11.66
N THR A 133 -0.62 6.75 10.36
CA THR A 133 -1.71 7.35 9.60
C THR A 133 -2.57 6.31 8.86
N GLY A 134 -2.43 5.03 9.20
CA GLY A 134 -3.19 3.94 8.63
C GLY A 134 -4.70 4.09 8.88
N ALA A 135 -5.50 4.03 7.82
CA ALA A 135 -6.95 4.13 7.86
C ALA A 135 -7.61 2.85 7.31
N GLU A 136 -8.55 2.30 8.07
CA GLU A 136 -9.40 1.18 7.62
C GLU A 136 -10.46 1.70 6.63
N LEU A 137 -10.36 1.24 5.39
CA LEU A 137 -11.22 1.69 4.29
C LEU A 137 -12.69 1.33 4.55
N SER A 138 -12.98 0.15 5.08
CA SER A 138 -14.36 -0.29 5.36
C SER A 138 -15.02 0.55 6.46
N TYR A 139 -14.25 0.92 7.48
CA TYR A 139 -14.70 1.80 8.56
C TYR A 139 -15.01 3.20 8.02
N LEU A 140 -14.11 3.76 7.22
CA LEU A 140 -14.32 5.08 6.60
C LEU A 140 -15.55 5.08 5.69
N ALA A 141 -15.70 4.05 4.85
CA ALA A 141 -16.84 3.91 3.97
C ALA A 141 -18.16 3.80 4.75
N ALA A 142 -18.21 2.99 5.82
CA ALA A 142 -19.39 2.86 6.67
C ALA A 142 -19.83 4.19 7.29
N ARG A 143 -18.86 5.02 7.72
CA ARG A 143 -19.12 6.36 8.28
C ARG A 143 -19.63 7.34 7.23
N ILE A 144 -18.98 7.43 6.07
CA ILE A 144 -19.36 8.36 5.01
C ILE A 144 -20.74 8.01 4.43
N LEU A 145 -21.01 6.72 4.25
CA LEU A 145 -22.27 6.24 3.66
C LEU A 145 -23.41 6.16 4.68
N ASN A 146 -23.14 6.39 5.96
CA ASN A 146 -24.06 6.14 7.07
C ASN A 146 -24.67 4.72 7.03
N LYS A 147 -23.82 3.73 6.72
CA LYS A 147 -24.21 2.31 6.56
C LYS A 147 -23.27 1.42 7.38
N PRO A 148 -23.60 1.12 8.65
CA PRO A 148 -22.70 0.39 9.55
C PRO A 148 -22.39 -1.04 9.06
N ASN A 149 -23.32 -1.65 8.31
CA ASN A 149 -23.13 -2.97 7.71
C ASN A 149 -21.99 -3.00 6.66
N VAL A 150 -21.60 -1.86 6.10
CA VAL A 150 -20.48 -1.78 5.13
C VAL A 150 -19.14 -2.18 5.76
N GLN A 151 -18.99 -1.97 7.07
CA GLN A 151 -17.77 -2.31 7.79
C GLN A 151 -17.49 -3.83 7.78
N ASN A 152 -18.53 -4.65 7.62
CA ASN A 152 -18.44 -6.11 7.64
C ASN A 152 -18.17 -6.72 6.27
N TYR A 153 -18.17 -5.93 5.18
CA TYR A 153 -17.85 -6.45 3.86
C TYR A 153 -16.33 -6.50 3.67
N GLY A 154 -15.81 -7.70 3.43
CA GLY A 154 -14.46 -7.89 2.91
C GLY A 154 -14.36 -7.48 1.43
N SER A 155 -13.15 -7.57 0.86
CA SER A 155 -12.82 -7.21 -0.54
C SER A 155 -13.64 -7.94 -1.63
N ALA A 156 -14.58 -8.82 -1.28
CA ALA A 156 -15.19 -9.78 -2.21
C ALA A 156 -16.73 -9.85 -2.19
N VAL A 157 -17.45 -8.96 -1.50
CA VAL A 157 -18.93 -9.00 -1.54
C VAL A 157 -19.49 -7.72 -2.16
N GLY A 158 -19.84 -7.84 -3.44
CA GLY A 158 -20.69 -6.92 -4.19
C GLY A 158 -20.01 -5.66 -4.68
N HIS A 159 -19.27 -5.73 -5.80
CA HIS A 159 -19.05 -4.65 -6.79
C HIS A 159 -18.89 -3.20 -6.29
N ALA A 160 -18.43 -2.96 -5.07
CA ALA A 160 -18.31 -1.63 -4.50
C ALA A 160 -16.95 -1.05 -4.90
N CYS A 161 -16.90 -0.48 -6.11
CA CYS A 161 -15.76 0.31 -6.55
C CYS A 161 -15.86 1.71 -5.92
N LEU A 162 -14.98 2.03 -4.97
CA LEU A 162 -14.81 3.41 -4.52
C LEU A 162 -14.00 4.16 -5.59
N LYS A 163 -14.70 4.86 -6.50
CA LYS A 163 -14.07 5.75 -7.48
C LYS A 163 -13.72 7.07 -6.81
N PHE A 164 -12.43 7.33 -6.62
CA PHE A 164 -11.89 8.57 -6.04
C PHE A 164 -11.46 9.58 -7.11
N SER A 165 -12.29 9.85 -8.13
CA SER A 165 -11.91 10.82 -9.17
C SER A 165 -12.42 12.24 -8.96
N THR A 166 -13.56 12.48 -8.28
CA THR A 166 -14.06 13.87 -8.04
C THR A 166 -15.18 13.98 -6.98
N GLY A 167 -15.43 12.93 -6.19
CA GLY A 167 -16.57 12.86 -5.26
C GLY A 167 -17.07 11.42 -5.16
N PHE A 168 -17.54 11.03 -3.98
CA PHE A 168 -17.93 9.65 -3.69
C PHE A 168 -19.14 9.23 -4.52
N ARG A 169 -18.99 8.20 -5.36
CA ARG A 169 -20.11 7.46 -5.93
C ARG A 169 -19.88 5.97 -5.73
N VAL A 170 -20.69 5.35 -4.88
CA VAL A 170 -20.74 3.90 -4.70
C VAL A 170 -21.85 3.36 -5.58
N THR A 171 -21.51 2.64 -6.63
CA THR A 171 -22.45 1.89 -7.47
C THR A 171 -22.44 0.43 -7.06
N TYR A 172 -23.61 -0.12 -6.74
CA TYR A 172 -23.80 -1.55 -6.55
C TYR A 172 -24.23 -2.13 -7.91
N HIS A 173 -23.60 -3.22 -8.34
CA HIS A 173 -24.12 -4.05 -9.42
C HIS A 173 -24.83 -5.24 -8.77
N THR A 174 -26.14 -5.33 -9.00
CA THR A 174 -27.01 -6.47 -8.67
C THR A 174 -26.82 -7.59 -9.67
#